data_AF-A0A5R9F6M3-F1
#
_entry.id   AF-A0A5R9F6M3-F1
#
_cell.length_a   1.000
_cell.length_b   1.000
_cell.length_c   1.000
_cell.angle_alpha   90.00
_cell.angle_beta   90.00
_cell.angle_gamma   90.00
#
_symmetry.space_group_name_H-M   'P 1'
#
loop_
_entity.id
_entity.type
_entity.pdbx_description
1 polymer ?
#
loop_
_entity_poly.entity_id
_entity_poly.type
_entity_poly.pdbx_seq_one_letter_code
_entity_poly.pdbx_strand_id
1 'polypeptide(L)'
;MKPKVRFENVSKNYSLYSKRSDKLMEMFFNKKRNDSFYALTDLSFEVYEGETIGIVGINGSGKSTLSNLLAQVIPPTSGTIEMNGDPSLIAISAGLNNHLSGLENIEMKCLMHGLSKREIEELTPVIEDFADIGTFIKQPVKNYSSGMKARLGFAISVHTNPDILVVDEALSVGDQTFYQKCMEKINEFKKQGKTIFFISHSLSQMKSISDRIMWIHFGEIKDFGEANEIIGKYKGFIDWFNSLSKEEKNAYKKEMVRGQSRGPNRHRTRLNKKKKTKISLFFQVFLLSILLIGFGSLLFLNTYGTSAAELLNRFKDEVVATDDKDFASRSETVNSSQNEAVVPESKVEHVNQPGFVREKNIEAFRTEDMVEVVDTLKFADRVFIEERINDTFKVRLDNDTVYVKGGNVKVGGNNPSTMAKAEDFIPVYPKSVEAAYQYYLTFLNAKEEKIKDSLKNLTNEAVLNNGKKDLVYGYDNVVYHLNTEGTSESLTVKNLKPDVEKYSSIKQLATVSSKDQQVFYVEGASYDFLFDLNEKTVKIKSKKQNTNRVVQ
;
A
#
# COMPACT_ATOMS: atom_id res chain seq x y z
N MET A 1 -10.05 42.81 14.36
CA MET A 1 -8.67 42.30 14.12
C MET A 1 -8.58 41.82 12.67
N LYS A 2 -7.42 41.95 12.02
CA LYS A 2 -7.20 41.36 10.68
C LYS A 2 -7.06 39.84 10.84
N PRO A 3 -7.70 38.99 10.02
CA PRO A 3 -7.53 37.55 10.13
C PRO A 3 -6.10 37.14 9.74
N LYS A 4 -5.52 36.17 10.46
CA LYS A 4 -4.24 35.55 10.12
C LYS A 4 -4.40 34.64 8.90
N VAL A 5 -5.51 33.91 8.84
CA VAL A 5 -5.89 33.05 7.72
C VAL A 5 -7.34 33.31 7.34
N ARG A 6 -7.61 33.52 6.06
CA ARG A 6 -8.96 33.68 5.52
C ARG A 6 -9.13 32.83 4.27
N PHE A 7 -10.17 32.01 4.27
CA PHE A 7 -10.63 31.25 3.11
C PHE A 7 -11.95 31.87 2.63
N GLU A 8 -12.06 32.11 1.32
CA GLU A 8 -13.29 32.62 0.69
C GLU A 8 -13.70 31.71 -0.48
N ASN A 9 -14.83 31.01 -0.31
CA ASN A 9 -15.43 30.12 -1.30
C ASN A 9 -14.43 29.12 -1.94
N VAL A 10 -13.55 28.58 -1.11
CA VAL A 10 -12.46 27.71 -1.55
C VAL A 10 -13.00 26.32 -1.87
N SER A 11 -12.76 25.86 -3.10
CA SER A 11 -13.05 24.50 -3.52
C SER A 11 -11.81 23.82 -4.08
N LYS A 12 -11.72 22.49 -3.87
CA LYS A 12 -10.69 21.65 -4.47
C LYS A 12 -11.32 20.46 -5.16
N ASN A 13 -11.11 20.38 -6.48
CA ASN A 13 -11.49 19.23 -7.28
C ASN A 13 -10.27 18.39 -7.70
N TYR A 14 -10.52 17.11 -7.89
CA TYR A 14 -9.58 16.16 -8.46
C TYR A 14 -10.25 15.46 -9.64
N SER A 15 -9.59 15.45 -10.79
CA SER A 15 -10.05 14.70 -11.95
C SER A 15 -9.74 13.21 -11.76
N LEU A 16 -10.75 12.36 -11.87
CA LEU A 16 -10.61 10.90 -11.83
C LEU A 16 -10.26 10.42 -13.23
N TYR A 17 -8.97 10.34 -13.55
CA TYR A 17 -8.50 9.72 -14.79
C TYR A 17 -8.25 8.23 -14.58
N SER A 18 -8.90 7.39 -15.38
CA SER A 18 -8.67 5.94 -15.37
C SER A 18 -7.30 5.55 -15.96
N LYS A 19 -6.82 6.28 -16.98
CA LYS A 19 -5.54 6.03 -17.66
C LYS A 19 -4.79 7.33 -17.95
N ARG A 20 -3.46 7.28 -17.98
CA ARG A 20 -2.62 8.45 -18.38
C ARG A 20 -2.94 8.94 -19.80
N SER A 21 -3.34 8.03 -20.70
CA SER A 21 -3.81 8.35 -22.05
C SER A 21 -5.06 9.22 -22.06
N ASP A 22 -5.94 9.09 -21.05
CA ASP A 22 -7.19 9.85 -20.97
C ASP A 22 -6.91 11.34 -20.73
N LYS A 23 -5.85 11.65 -19.97
CA LYS A 23 -5.38 13.02 -19.75
C LYS A 23 -4.86 13.67 -21.04
N LEU A 24 -4.10 12.93 -21.84
CA LEU A 24 -3.64 13.42 -23.16
C LEU A 24 -4.82 13.60 -24.12
N MET A 25 -5.75 12.65 -24.13
CA MET A 25 -6.90 12.69 -25.02
C MET A 25 -7.85 13.87 -24.71
N GLU A 26 -7.99 14.27 -23.44
CA GLU A 26 -8.73 15.48 -23.06
C GLU A 26 -8.04 16.78 -23.53
N MET A 27 -6.70 16.80 -23.64
CA MET A 27 -5.98 17.96 -24.18
C MET A 27 -6.19 18.12 -25.70
N PHE A 28 -6.28 17.02 -26.45
CA PHE A 28 -6.45 17.03 -27.91
C PHE A 28 -7.92 17.05 -28.37
N PHE A 29 -8.80 16.40 -27.61
CA PHE A 29 -10.23 16.36 -27.88
C PHE A 29 -10.94 17.10 -26.77
N ASN A 30 -11.64 18.18 -27.11
CA ASN A 30 -12.36 19.08 -26.20
C ASN A 30 -13.61 18.43 -25.52
N LYS A 31 -13.55 17.11 -25.29
CA LYS A 31 -14.57 16.27 -24.70
C LYS A 31 -14.25 16.12 -23.21
N LYS A 32 -14.76 17.05 -22.40
CA LYS A 32 -14.71 16.95 -20.93
C LYS A 32 -15.38 15.66 -20.49
N ARG A 33 -14.60 14.66 -20.09
CA ARG A 33 -15.09 13.54 -19.31
C ARG A 33 -15.20 14.02 -17.86
N ASN A 34 -16.44 14.18 -17.40
CA ASN A 34 -16.82 14.90 -16.17
C ASN A 34 -16.68 14.07 -14.87
N ASP A 35 -15.82 13.04 -14.83
CA ASP A 35 -15.61 12.33 -13.56
C ASP A 35 -14.63 13.12 -12.71
N SER A 36 -15.11 14.22 -12.14
CA SER A 36 -14.40 15.04 -11.16
C SER A 36 -14.97 14.81 -9.78
N PHE A 37 -14.08 14.69 -8.79
CA PHE A 37 -14.42 14.57 -7.38
C PHE A 37 -14.05 15.86 -6.64
N TYR A 38 -15.02 16.50 -6.00
CA TYR A 38 -14.74 17.64 -5.12
C TYR A 38 -14.37 17.11 -3.73
N ALA A 39 -13.09 17.26 -3.38
CA ALA A 39 -12.61 16.95 -2.05
C ALA A 39 -13.02 18.02 -1.03
N LEU A 40 -13.13 19.27 -1.49
CA LEU A 40 -13.60 20.43 -0.72
C LEU A 40 -14.51 21.30 -1.59
N THR A 41 -15.56 21.85 -1.01
CA THR A 41 -16.61 22.61 -1.70
C THR A 41 -16.96 23.87 -0.90
N ASP A 42 -16.69 25.03 -1.49
CA ASP A 42 -17.08 26.38 -1.03
C ASP A 42 -16.74 26.70 0.45
N LEU A 43 -15.57 26.27 0.92
CA LEU A 43 -15.10 26.59 2.28
C LEU A 43 -14.87 28.08 2.44
N SER A 44 -15.51 28.68 3.46
CA SER A 44 -15.28 30.07 3.86
C SER A 44 -15.16 30.17 5.37
N PHE A 45 -14.04 30.69 5.86
CA PHE A 45 -13.78 30.85 7.29
C PHE A 45 -12.64 31.82 7.56
N GLU A 46 -12.61 32.34 8.79
CA GLU A 46 -11.55 33.22 9.29
C GLU A 46 -10.94 32.67 10.59
N VAL A 47 -9.62 32.77 10.68
CA VAL A 47 -8.81 32.44 11.85
C VAL A 47 -7.92 33.62 12.19
N TYR A 48 -7.87 33.98 13.46
CA TYR A 48 -7.12 35.09 14.00
C TYR A 48 -5.80 34.61 14.63
N GLU A 49 -4.90 35.55 14.83
CA GLU A 49 -3.57 35.26 15.38
C GLU A 49 -3.66 34.68 16.80
N GLY A 50 -2.82 33.68 17.08
CA GLY A 50 -2.79 32.96 18.36
C GLY A 50 -3.90 31.93 18.56
N GLU A 51 -4.88 31.83 17.66
CA GLU A 51 -5.92 30.80 17.76
C GLU A 51 -5.35 29.41 17.42
N THR A 52 -5.78 28.41 18.20
CA THR A 52 -5.60 26.99 17.86
C THR A 52 -6.92 26.41 17.37
N ILE A 53 -6.93 25.98 16.11
CA ILE A 53 -8.10 25.44 15.41
C ILE A 53 -7.97 23.93 15.28
N GLY A 54 -8.86 23.19 15.94
CA GLY A 54 -8.99 21.76 15.78
C GLY A 54 -9.84 21.41 14.55
N ILE A 55 -9.40 20.47 13.71
CA ILE A 55 -10.15 20.01 12.53
C ILE A 55 -10.59 18.56 12.75
N VAL A 56 -11.90 18.34 12.84
CA VAL A 56 -12.51 17.02 13.05
C VAL A 56 -13.36 16.59 11.87
N GLY A 57 -13.53 15.29 11.69
CA GLY A 57 -14.32 14.71 10.62
C GLY A 57 -13.97 13.26 10.34
N ILE A 58 -14.89 12.52 9.74
CA ILE A 58 -14.68 11.12 9.36
C ILE A 58 -13.65 10.97 8.23
N ASN A 59 -13.20 9.75 7.97
CA ASN A 59 -12.29 9.47 6.86
C ASN A 59 -12.96 9.82 5.52
N GLY A 60 -12.19 10.45 4.62
CA GLY A 60 -12.69 10.95 3.35
C GLY A 60 -13.49 12.25 3.43
N SER A 61 -13.56 12.92 4.59
CA SER A 61 -14.26 14.20 4.70
C SER A 61 -13.54 15.38 4.05
N GLY A 62 -12.23 15.27 3.76
CA GLY A 62 -11.45 16.36 3.15
C GLY A 62 -10.38 17.01 4.06
N LYS A 63 -10.20 16.53 5.30
CA LYS A 63 -9.22 17.07 6.27
C LYS A 63 -7.81 17.19 5.70
N SER A 64 -7.26 16.12 5.12
CA SER A 64 -5.91 16.14 4.54
C SER A 64 -5.82 17.04 3.30
N THR A 65 -6.90 17.22 2.55
CA THR A 65 -6.94 18.21 1.46
C THR A 65 -6.90 19.63 2.01
N LEU A 66 -7.63 19.91 3.09
CA LEU A 66 -7.61 21.20 3.77
C LEU A 66 -6.23 21.49 4.39
N SER A 67 -5.63 20.48 5.04
CA SER A 67 -4.26 20.50 5.56
C SER A 67 -3.26 20.93 4.48
N ASN A 68 -3.31 20.29 3.30
CA ASN A 68 -2.43 20.63 2.18
C ASN A 68 -2.67 22.04 1.61
N LEU A 69 -3.90 22.56 1.63
CA LEU A 69 -4.19 23.94 1.23
C LEU A 69 -3.65 24.95 2.25
N LEU A 70 -3.85 24.69 3.55
CA LEU A 70 -3.31 25.52 4.64
C LEU A 70 -1.79 25.55 4.62
N ALA A 71 -1.16 24.42 4.30
CA ALA A 71 0.28 24.31 4.14
C ALA A 71 0.83 24.86 2.81
N GLN A 72 -0.05 25.36 1.91
CA GLN A 72 0.29 25.81 0.56
C GLN A 72 1.01 24.74 -0.30
N VAL A 73 0.82 23.45 0.02
CA VAL A 73 1.37 22.32 -0.75
C VAL A 73 0.63 22.17 -2.08
N ILE A 74 -0.66 22.50 -2.09
CA ILE A 74 -1.50 22.49 -3.29
C ILE A 74 -2.24 23.81 -3.42
N PRO A 75 -2.48 24.30 -4.66
CA PRO A 75 -3.36 25.45 -4.86
C PRO A 75 -4.84 25.04 -4.83
N PRO A 76 -5.76 25.97 -4.49
CA PRO A 76 -7.19 25.74 -4.64
C PRO A 76 -7.58 25.62 -6.12
N THR A 77 -8.69 24.95 -6.42
CA THR A 77 -9.26 24.94 -7.78
C THR A 77 -10.02 26.24 -8.05
N SER A 78 -10.75 26.74 -7.05
CA SER A 78 -11.48 28.00 -7.09
C SER A 78 -11.54 28.60 -5.69
N GLY A 79 -11.90 29.89 -5.61
CA GLY A 79 -11.86 30.66 -4.37
C GLY A 79 -10.49 31.24 -4.08
N THR A 80 -10.38 31.96 -2.97
CA THR A 80 -9.17 32.69 -2.55
C THR A 80 -8.77 32.29 -1.14
N ILE A 81 -7.45 32.18 -0.94
CA ILE A 81 -6.84 31.90 0.36
C ILE A 81 -5.88 33.06 0.65
N GLU A 82 -6.13 33.78 1.74
CA GLU A 82 -5.23 34.82 2.26
C GLU A 82 -4.58 34.29 3.54
N MET A 83 -3.24 34.30 3.59
CA MET A 83 -2.47 33.90 4.77
C MET A 83 -1.41 34.96 5.08
N ASN A 84 -1.43 35.49 6.30
CA ASN A 84 -0.48 36.50 6.77
C ASN A 84 0.59 35.84 7.65
N GLY A 85 1.60 35.24 7.02
CA GLY A 85 2.71 34.53 7.69
C GLY A 85 3.05 33.22 6.99
N ASP A 86 4.18 32.62 7.36
CA ASP A 86 4.66 31.40 6.70
C ASP A 86 4.05 30.14 7.34
N PRO A 87 3.36 29.29 6.55
CA PRO A 87 2.83 28.03 7.04
C PRO A 87 3.90 26.93 7.02
N SER A 88 3.86 26.05 8.02
CA SER A 88 4.67 24.84 8.06
C SER A 88 3.80 23.62 8.36
N LEU A 89 3.94 22.58 7.53
CA LEU A 89 3.23 21.32 7.68
C LEU A 89 4.07 20.32 8.46
N ILE A 90 3.53 19.90 9.60
CA ILE A 90 4.01 18.77 10.36
C ILE A 90 3.15 17.56 10.01
N ALA A 91 3.68 16.69 9.16
CA ALA A 91 3.07 15.43 8.76
C ALA A 91 4.05 14.26 8.95
N ILE A 92 3.53 13.04 9.08
CA ILE A 92 4.32 11.79 9.20
C ILE A 92 5.33 11.66 8.04
N SER A 93 4.98 12.17 6.86
CA SER A 93 5.88 12.29 5.72
C SER A 93 6.36 13.74 5.59
N ALA A 94 7.37 14.13 6.38
CA ALA A 94 7.92 15.49 6.36
C ALA A 94 8.71 15.84 5.07
N GLY A 95 8.55 15.06 4.00
CA GLY A 95 9.25 15.26 2.72
C GLY A 95 10.77 15.15 2.87
N LEU A 96 11.25 14.24 3.71
CA LEU A 96 12.68 13.92 3.84
C LEU A 96 13.16 13.19 2.58
N ASN A 97 14.38 13.51 2.14
CA ASN A 97 15.06 12.81 1.07
C ASN A 97 15.69 11.52 1.63
N ASN A 98 15.17 10.38 1.18
CA ASN A 98 15.60 9.04 1.63
C ASN A 98 17.08 8.72 1.30
N HIS A 99 17.68 9.40 0.32
CA HIS A 99 19.07 9.17 -0.07
C HIS A 99 20.08 9.96 0.78
N LEU A 100 19.62 11.02 1.45
CA LEU A 100 20.43 11.85 2.32
C LEU A 100 20.39 11.32 3.76
N SER A 101 21.44 11.61 4.53
CA SER A 101 21.47 11.41 5.98
C SER A 101 20.50 12.33 6.72
N GLY A 102 20.31 12.09 8.01
CA GLY A 102 19.51 12.96 8.86
C GLY A 102 20.05 14.40 8.91
N LEU A 103 21.36 14.55 9.10
CA LEU A 103 22.04 15.87 9.10
C LEU A 103 21.85 16.61 7.76
N GLU A 104 22.06 15.93 6.64
CA GLU A 104 21.87 16.53 5.31
C GLU A 104 20.39 16.89 5.06
N ASN A 105 19.45 16.14 5.63
CA ASN A 105 18.03 16.49 5.59
C ASN A 105 17.70 17.73 6.44
N ILE A 106 18.34 17.88 7.60
CA ILE A 106 18.21 19.10 8.44
C ILE A 106 18.69 20.31 7.63
N GLU A 107 19.92 20.25 7.09
CA GLU A 107 20.48 21.36 6.30
C GLU A 107 19.59 21.67 5.09
N MET A 108 19.22 20.66 4.28
CA MET A 108 18.37 20.83 3.11
C MET A 108 17.04 21.50 3.45
N LYS A 109 16.35 21.03 4.49
CA LYS A 109 15.04 21.58 4.87
C LYS A 109 15.14 22.99 5.41
N CYS A 110 16.10 23.26 6.29
CA CYS A 110 16.29 24.60 6.82
C CYS A 110 16.65 25.61 5.72
N LEU A 111 17.48 25.21 4.75
CA LEU A 111 17.76 26.02 3.54
C LEU A 111 16.49 26.27 2.72
N MET A 112 15.64 25.26 2.52
CA MET A 112 14.36 25.42 1.82
C MET A 112 13.40 26.38 2.55
N HIS A 113 13.53 26.51 3.87
CA HIS A 113 12.81 27.47 4.70
C HIS A 113 13.50 28.84 4.79
N GLY A 114 14.58 29.08 4.04
CA GLY A 114 15.24 30.38 3.96
C GLY A 114 16.23 30.67 5.08
N LEU A 115 16.59 29.69 5.91
CA LEU A 115 17.60 29.85 6.97
C LEU A 115 19.01 29.93 6.37
N SER A 116 19.85 30.79 6.96
CA SER A 116 21.27 30.89 6.62
C SER A 116 22.08 29.71 7.19
N LYS A 117 23.23 29.41 6.60
CA LYS A 117 24.11 28.33 7.09
C LYS A 117 24.49 28.48 8.57
N ARG A 118 24.71 29.71 9.04
CA ARG A 118 25.01 29.99 10.46
C ARG A 118 23.85 29.59 11.38
N GLU A 119 22.62 29.95 11.01
CA GLU A 119 21.42 29.56 11.78
C GLU A 119 21.22 28.05 11.78
N ILE A 120 21.53 27.38 10.65
CA ILE A 120 21.45 25.93 10.54
C ILE A 120 22.45 25.25 11.48
N GLU A 121 23.69 25.73 11.53
CA GLU A 121 24.73 25.21 12.44
C GLU A 121 24.31 25.36 13.91
N GLU A 122 23.66 26.47 14.27
CA GLU A 122 23.15 26.73 15.62
C GLU A 122 21.93 25.84 15.96
N LEU A 123 21.03 25.58 15.00
CA LEU A 123 19.82 24.80 15.20
C LEU A 123 20.06 23.28 15.11
N THR A 124 21.07 22.82 14.37
CA THR A 124 21.30 21.40 14.12
C THR A 124 21.42 20.57 15.40
N PRO A 125 22.20 20.97 16.43
CA PRO A 125 22.30 20.22 17.68
C PRO A 125 20.96 20.15 18.44
N VAL A 126 20.18 21.23 18.41
CA VAL A 126 18.86 21.31 19.06
C VAL A 126 17.86 20.39 18.38
N ILE A 127 17.89 20.35 17.04
CA ILE A 127 17.03 19.46 16.24
C ILE A 127 17.42 17.99 16.46
N GLU A 128 18.72 17.69 16.51
CA GLU A 128 19.24 16.34 16.76
C GLU A 128 18.79 15.82 18.13
N ASP A 129 18.98 16.61 19.19
CA ASP A 129 18.56 16.27 20.56
C ASP A 129 17.04 16.09 20.67
N PHE A 130 16.27 16.99 20.02
CA PHE A 130 14.82 16.87 20.01
C PHE A 130 14.36 15.59 19.29
N ALA A 131 14.94 15.28 18.13
CA ALA A 131 14.57 14.10 17.33
C ALA A 131 14.87 12.78 18.05
N ASP A 132 15.91 12.74 18.89
CA ASP A 132 16.24 11.60 19.74
C ASP A 132 16.33 10.29 18.95
N ILE A 133 17.14 10.31 17.88
CA ILE A 133 17.40 9.15 17.00
C ILE A 133 18.85 8.65 17.10
N GLY A 134 19.66 9.25 17.98
CA GLY A 134 21.03 8.85 18.27
C GLY A 134 21.94 8.79 17.03
N THR A 135 22.78 7.77 16.96
CA THR A 135 23.81 7.62 15.90
C THR A 135 23.22 7.49 14.49
N PHE A 136 21.92 7.19 14.35
CA PHE A 136 21.26 7.13 13.06
C PHE A 136 21.19 8.48 12.36
N ILE A 137 21.34 9.62 13.05
CA ILE A 137 21.32 10.95 12.43
C ILE A 137 22.33 11.09 11.27
N LYS A 138 23.43 10.34 11.32
CA LYS A 138 24.48 10.29 10.29
C LYS A 138 24.23 9.24 9.19
N GLN A 139 23.21 8.42 9.34
CA GLN A 139 22.84 7.36 8.39
C GLN A 139 21.79 7.88 7.40
N PRO A 140 21.77 7.35 6.16
CA PRO A 140 20.73 7.67 5.18
C PRO A 140 19.31 7.40 5.69
N VAL A 141 18.39 8.34 5.44
CA VAL A 141 17.00 8.27 5.92
C VAL A 141 16.25 7.05 5.40
N LYS A 142 16.63 6.45 4.26
CA LYS A 142 16.06 5.18 3.79
C LYS A 142 16.18 4.04 4.83
N ASN A 143 17.18 4.09 5.71
CA ASN A 143 17.41 3.09 6.76
C ASN A 143 16.61 3.36 8.05
N TYR A 144 15.87 4.47 8.11
CA TYR A 144 15.13 4.87 9.31
C TYR A 144 13.81 4.11 9.39
N SER A 145 13.38 3.78 10.60
CA SER A 145 11.99 3.39 10.86
C SER A 145 11.05 4.56 10.55
N SER A 146 9.76 4.27 10.34
CA SER A 146 8.73 5.30 10.17
C SER A 146 8.68 6.27 11.36
N GLY A 147 8.87 5.77 12.58
CA GLY A 147 8.95 6.58 13.79
C GLY A 147 10.13 7.56 13.76
N MET A 148 11.33 7.09 13.41
CA MET A 148 12.51 7.98 13.32
C MET A 148 12.35 9.06 12.24
N LYS A 149 11.76 8.71 11.08
CA LYS A 149 11.44 9.69 10.03
C LYS A 149 10.49 10.76 10.53
N ALA A 150 9.44 10.35 11.25
CA ALA A 150 8.49 11.27 11.82
C ALA A 150 9.12 12.16 12.90
N ARG A 151 9.95 11.60 13.79
CA ARG A 151 10.65 12.36 14.84
C ARG A 151 11.54 13.44 14.25
N LEU A 152 12.39 13.08 13.28
CA LEU A 152 13.26 14.03 12.60
C LEU A 152 12.45 15.08 11.84
N GLY A 153 11.42 14.66 11.12
CA GLY A 153 10.52 15.56 10.40
C GLY A 153 9.83 16.58 11.30
N PHE A 154 9.32 16.12 12.45
CA PHE A 154 8.73 16.99 13.47
C PHE A 154 9.78 17.94 14.05
N ALA A 155 10.94 17.41 14.45
CA ALA A 155 12.03 18.18 15.04
C ALA A 155 12.47 19.33 14.13
N ILE A 156 12.68 19.07 12.83
CA ILE A 156 13.01 20.12 11.87
C ILE A 156 11.89 21.17 11.81
N SER A 157 10.65 20.73 11.64
CA SER A 157 9.50 21.62 11.39
C SER A 157 9.16 22.54 12.56
N VAL A 158 9.43 22.13 13.80
CA VAL A 158 9.21 22.97 15.00
C VAL A 158 10.41 23.87 15.35
N HIS A 159 11.56 23.71 14.69
CA HIS A 159 12.72 24.56 14.92
C HIS A 159 12.96 25.58 13.79
N THR A 160 12.15 25.55 12.73
CA THR A 160 12.11 26.60 11.68
C THR A 160 11.25 27.82 12.05
N ASN A 161 10.70 27.87 13.28
CA ASN A 161 9.91 28.98 13.83
C ASN A 161 8.75 29.49 12.93
N PRO A 162 7.83 28.62 12.46
CA PRO A 162 6.74 29.03 11.59
C PRO A 162 5.73 29.96 12.29
N ASP A 163 4.99 30.77 11.52
CA ASP A 163 3.91 31.61 12.04
C ASP A 163 2.58 30.86 12.14
N ILE A 164 2.36 29.95 11.18
CA ILE A 164 1.18 29.12 11.08
C ILE A 164 1.62 27.66 11.06
N LEU A 165 1.21 26.90 12.08
CA LEU A 165 1.57 25.49 12.21
C LEU A 165 0.39 24.62 11.79
N VAL A 166 0.60 23.67 10.86
CA VAL A 166 -0.40 22.68 10.50
C VAL A 166 0.10 21.31 10.98
N VAL A 167 -0.59 20.71 11.95
CA VAL A 167 -0.21 19.41 12.53
C VAL A 167 -1.21 18.35 12.09
N ASP A 168 -0.80 17.47 11.18
CA ASP A 168 -1.67 16.46 10.56
C ASP A 168 -1.31 15.04 11.00
N GLU A 169 -2.01 14.54 12.02
CA GLU A 169 -1.88 13.18 12.59
C GLU A 169 -0.45 12.77 13.00
N ALA A 170 0.49 13.72 12.98
CA ALA A 170 1.92 13.51 13.17
C ALA A 170 2.32 13.21 14.62
N LEU A 171 1.41 13.38 15.58
CA LEU A 171 1.66 13.07 16.99
C LEU A 171 1.49 11.58 17.32
N SER A 172 0.92 10.79 16.40
CA SER A 172 0.66 9.37 16.64
C SER A 172 1.85 8.44 16.35
N VAL A 173 2.96 9.00 15.85
CA VAL A 173 4.16 8.29 15.38
C VAL A 173 5.33 8.55 16.32
N GLY A 174 5.38 7.81 17.42
CA GLY A 174 6.42 7.94 18.43
C GLY A 174 6.13 7.08 19.66
N ASP A 175 7.03 7.11 20.63
CA ASP A 175 6.72 6.62 21.98
C ASP A 175 6.02 7.73 22.79
N GLN A 176 5.54 7.38 23.98
CA GLN A 176 4.84 8.31 24.85
C GLN A 176 5.73 9.50 25.28
N THR A 177 7.04 9.29 25.40
CA THR A 177 8.01 10.31 25.80
C THR A 177 8.14 11.36 24.70
N PHE A 178 8.30 10.94 23.44
CA PHE A 178 8.36 11.84 22.29
C PHE A 178 7.04 12.59 22.07
N TYR A 179 5.91 11.91 22.25
CA TYR A 179 4.59 12.55 22.21
C TYR A 179 4.50 13.72 23.21
N GLN A 180 4.98 13.52 24.44
CA GLN A 180 4.99 14.55 25.47
C GLN A 180 5.88 15.74 25.07
N LYS A 181 7.08 15.49 24.54
CA LYS A 181 7.97 16.54 23.98
C LYS A 181 7.26 17.36 22.89
N CYS A 182 6.58 16.70 21.96
CA CYS A 182 5.80 17.38 20.91
C CYS A 182 4.69 18.26 21.49
N MET A 183 3.95 17.74 22.47
CA MET A 183 2.87 18.47 23.12
C MET A 183 3.35 19.70 23.89
N GLU A 184 4.48 19.59 24.58
CA GLU A 184 5.12 20.71 25.25
C GLU A 184 5.52 21.80 24.26
N LYS A 185 6.10 21.42 23.11
CA LYS A 185 6.48 22.37 22.06
C LYS A 185 5.27 23.06 21.43
N ILE A 186 4.18 22.33 21.19
CA ILE A 186 2.91 22.91 20.70
C ILE A 186 2.34 23.92 21.71
N ASN A 187 2.38 23.60 23.00
CA ASN A 187 1.92 24.51 24.05
C ASN A 187 2.83 25.75 24.18
N GLU A 188 4.14 25.60 23.98
CA GLU A 188 5.08 26.72 23.90
C GLU A 188 4.70 27.66 22.75
N PHE A 189 4.43 27.13 21.55
CA PHE A 189 3.98 27.93 20.40
C PHE A 189 2.65 28.62 20.65
N LYS A 190 1.70 27.95 21.30
CA LYS A 190 0.43 28.57 21.70
C LYS A 190 0.68 29.77 22.63
N LYS A 191 1.58 29.65 23.60
CA LYS A 191 1.96 30.76 24.51
C LYS A 191 2.67 31.90 23.77
N GLN A 192 3.41 31.60 22.71
CA GLN A 192 4.05 32.59 21.84
C GLN A 192 3.06 33.28 20.87
N GLY A 193 1.78 32.92 20.88
CA GLY A 193 0.77 33.50 19.98
C GLY A 193 0.85 33.00 18.54
N LYS A 194 1.51 31.85 18.30
CA LYS A 194 1.52 31.21 16.98
C LYS A 194 0.14 30.64 16.66
N THR A 195 -0.24 30.66 15.39
CA THR A 195 -1.54 30.13 14.94
C THR A 195 -1.40 28.66 14.59
N ILE A 196 -2.26 27.80 15.12
CA ILE A 196 -2.09 26.34 15.01
C ILE A 196 -3.36 25.72 14.43
N PHE A 197 -3.21 24.91 13.38
CA PHE A 197 -4.24 24.01 12.87
C PHE A 197 -3.89 22.59 13.28
N PHE A 198 -4.74 21.97 14.07
CA PHE A 198 -4.50 20.64 14.63
C PHE A 198 -5.51 19.64 14.07
N ILE A 199 -5.04 18.55 13.44
CA ILE A 199 -5.87 17.49 12.87
C ILE A 199 -5.56 16.19 13.61
N SER A 200 -6.58 15.60 14.23
CA SER A 200 -6.45 14.40 15.06
C SER A 200 -7.78 13.64 15.10
N HIS A 201 -7.67 12.32 15.25
CA HIS A 201 -8.79 11.44 15.54
C HIS A 201 -9.16 11.39 17.02
N SER A 202 -8.33 11.94 17.91
CA SER A 202 -8.58 11.95 19.35
C SER A 202 -9.35 13.19 19.78
N LEU A 203 -10.60 12.98 20.21
CA LEU A 203 -11.44 14.06 20.73
C LEU A 203 -10.91 14.65 22.04
N SER A 204 -10.24 13.85 22.87
CA SER A 204 -9.63 14.34 24.11
C SER A 204 -8.48 15.31 23.83
N GLN A 205 -7.61 14.98 22.86
CA GLN A 205 -6.52 15.86 22.42
C GLN A 205 -7.08 17.16 21.84
N MET A 206 -8.06 17.05 20.94
CA MET A 206 -8.75 18.20 20.36
C MET A 206 -9.29 19.13 21.44
N LYS A 207 -9.97 18.57 22.44
CA LYS A 207 -10.54 19.32 23.57
C LYS A 207 -9.47 20.06 24.38
N SER A 208 -8.32 19.45 24.59
CA SER A 208 -7.27 20.03 25.45
C SER A 208 -6.49 21.18 24.81
N ILE A 209 -6.40 21.22 23.47
CA ILE A 209 -5.47 22.11 22.77
C ILE A 209 -6.22 23.20 21.98
N SER A 210 -7.38 22.86 21.42
CA SER A 210 -8.10 23.72 20.47
C SER A 210 -8.95 24.77 21.18
N ASP A 211 -8.89 26.01 20.72
CA ASP A 211 -9.78 27.09 21.16
C ASP A 211 -11.11 27.00 20.40
N ARG A 212 -11.03 26.68 19.11
CA ARG A 212 -12.18 26.47 18.23
C ARG A 212 -12.02 25.18 17.44
N ILE A 213 -13.13 24.58 17.05
CA ILE A 213 -13.13 23.34 16.27
C ILE A 213 -13.97 23.49 15.00
N MET A 214 -13.38 23.09 13.89
CA MET A 214 -13.99 22.99 12.58
C MET A 214 -14.37 21.55 12.29
N TRP A 215 -15.68 21.30 12.13
CA TRP A 215 -16.19 20.01 11.72
C TRP A 215 -16.34 19.97 10.20
N ILE A 216 -15.47 19.20 9.55
CA ILE A 216 -15.54 18.92 8.12
C ILE A 216 -16.35 17.66 7.85
N HIS A 217 -17.32 17.76 6.94
CA HIS A 217 -18.20 16.68 6.54
C HIS A 217 -18.32 16.63 5.01
N PHE A 218 -17.79 15.56 4.39
CA PHE A 218 -17.81 15.35 2.93
C PHE A 218 -17.49 16.60 2.10
N GLY A 219 -16.41 17.28 2.44
CA GLY A 219 -15.87 18.41 1.69
C GLY A 219 -16.45 19.76 2.08
N GLU A 220 -17.38 19.82 3.03
CA GLU A 220 -18.00 21.07 3.49
C GLU A 220 -17.74 21.29 4.99
N ILE A 221 -17.77 22.56 5.42
CA ILE A 221 -17.76 22.91 6.85
C ILE A 221 -19.19 22.74 7.35
N LYS A 222 -19.41 21.70 8.16
CA LYS A 222 -20.72 21.44 8.76
C LYS A 222 -20.99 22.36 9.96
N ASP A 223 -19.94 22.62 10.74
CA ASP A 223 -20.00 23.55 11.87
C ASP A 223 -18.59 24.05 12.22
N PHE A 224 -18.48 25.27 12.76
CA PHE A 224 -17.21 25.87 13.15
C PHE A 224 -17.42 26.87 14.30
N GLY A 225 -16.87 26.57 15.47
CA GLY A 225 -17.16 27.35 16.69
C GLY A 225 -16.30 26.93 17.87
N GLU A 226 -16.76 27.22 19.08
CA GLU A 226 -16.08 26.87 20.33
C GLU A 226 -15.89 25.35 20.47
N ALA A 227 -14.74 24.95 21.02
CA ALA A 227 -14.33 23.54 21.00
C ALA A 227 -15.31 22.59 21.70
N ASN A 228 -15.79 22.92 22.90
CA ASN A 228 -16.68 22.06 23.67
C ASN A 228 -18.05 21.88 22.99
N GLU A 229 -18.61 22.94 22.42
CA GLU A 229 -19.88 22.90 21.69
C GLU A 229 -19.79 21.95 20.47
N ILE A 230 -18.78 22.15 19.63
CA ILE A 230 -18.63 21.38 18.38
C ILE A 230 -18.28 19.92 18.67
N ILE A 231 -17.47 19.64 19.70
CA ILE A 231 -17.18 18.26 20.13
C ILE A 231 -18.47 17.55 20.53
N GLY A 232 -19.37 18.21 21.26
CA GLY A 232 -20.66 17.63 21.64
C GLY A 232 -21.50 17.23 20.43
N LYS A 233 -21.66 18.15 19.47
CA LYS A 233 -22.39 17.91 18.21
C LYS A 233 -21.75 16.79 17.38
N TYR A 234 -20.42 16.82 17.25
CA TYR A 234 -19.68 15.81 16.49
C TYR A 234 -19.78 14.43 17.14
N LYS A 235 -19.67 14.34 18.48
CA LYS A 235 -19.85 13.09 19.22
C LYS A 235 -21.27 12.53 19.00
N GLY A 236 -22.30 13.36 19.11
CA GLY A 236 -23.67 12.93 18.80
C GLY A 236 -23.83 12.38 17.38
N PHE A 237 -23.17 12.99 16.40
CA PHE A 237 -23.12 12.44 15.04
C PHE A 237 -22.39 11.10 14.97
N ILE A 238 -21.26 10.94 15.67
CA ILE A 238 -20.52 9.68 15.67
C ILE A 238 -21.32 8.56 16.35
N ASP A 239 -21.99 8.85 17.46
CA ASP A 239 -22.83 7.89 18.17
C ASP A 239 -24.00 7.43 17.29
N TRP A 240 -24.70 8.38 16.65
CA TRP A 240 -25.71 8.08 15.65
C TRP A 240 -25.14 7.26 14.49
N PHE A 241 -24.03 7.71 13.89
CA PHE A 241 -23.43 7.06 12.74
C PHE A 241 -22.99 5.63 13.07
N ASN A 242 -22.48 5.39 14.28
CA ASN A 242 -22.08 4.07 14.74
C ASN A 242 -23.26 3.15 15.02
N SER A 243 -24.40 3.69 15.48
CA SER A 243 -25.63 2.92 15.71
C SER A 243 -26.29 2.37 14.43
N LEU A 244 -25.99 2.95 13.26
CA LEU A 244 -26.51 2.49 11.98
C LEU A 244 -26.00 1.11 11.58
N SER A 245 -26.85 0.34 10.90
CA SER A 245 -26.48 -0.91 10.24
C SER A 245 -25.43 -0.70 9.14
N LYS A 246 -24.83 -1.79 8.66
CA LYS A 246 -23.83 -1.72 7.59
C LYS A 246 -24.45 -1.25 6.27
N GLU A 247 -25.69 -1.66 5.96
CA GLU A 247 -26.39 -1.16 4.76
C GLU A 247 -26.66 0.33 4.84
N GLU A 248 -27.17 0.83 5.98
CA GLU A 248 -27.48 2.24 6.19
C GLU A 248 -26.23 3.12 6.13
N LYS A 249 -25.13 2.69 6.77
CA LYS A 249 -23.82 3.38 6.67
C LYS A 249 -23.36 3.51 5.22
N ASN A 250 -23.50 2.45 4.44
CA ASN A 250 -23.11 2.45 3.03
C ASN A 250 -24.04 3.32 2.18
N ALA A 251 -25.34 3.29 2.43
CA ALA A 251 -26.31 4.15 1.77
C ALA A 251 -26.02 5.63 2.03
N TYR A 252 -25.81 6.00 3.31
CA TYR A 252 -25.44 7.35 3.73
C TYR A 252 -24.15 7.83 3.04
N LYS A 253 -23.08 7.02 3.10
CA LYS A 253 -21.81 7.36 2.42
C LYS A 253 -22.01 7.56 0.93
N LYS A 254 -22.79 6.70 0.26
CA LYS A 254 -23.04 6.78 -1.17
C LYS A 254 -23.82 8.05 -1.55
N GLU A 255 -24.78 8.44 -0.73
CA GLU A 255 -25.52 9.69 -0.90
C GLU A 255 -24.59 10.90 -0.78
N MET A 256 -23.78 10.97 0.28
CA MET A 256 -22.89 12.09 0.52
C MET A 256 -21.79 12.21 -0.56
N VAL A 257 -21.19 11.08 -0.97
CA VAL A 257 -20.19 11.07 -2.05
C VAL A 257 -20.80 11.48 -3.40
N ARG A 258 -22.07 11.13 -3.67
CA ARG A 258 -22.78 11.61 -4.87
C ARG A 258 -22.93 13.14 -4.88
N GLY A 259 -23.05 13.77 -3.71
CA GLY A 259 -23.01 15.22 -3.56
C GLY A 259 -21.66 15.81 -3.99
N GLN A 260 -20.56 15.21 -3.53
CA GLN A 260 -19.18 15.62 -3.86
C GLN A 260 -18.85 15.52 -5.37
N SER A 261 -19.50 14.62 -6.12
CA SER A 261 -19.29 14.54 -7.58
C SER A 261 -20.05 15.61 -8.37
N ARG A 262 -21.05 16.28 -7.78
CA ARG A 262 -21.91 17.26 -8.49
C ARG A 262 -21.35 18.68 -8.50
N GLY A 263 -20.40 18.99 -7.61
CA GLY A 263 -19.76 20.30 -7.47
C GLY A 263 -20.69 21.38 -6.90
N PRO A 264 -20.16 22.57 -6.57
CA PRO A 264 -20.96 23.66 -6.01
C PRO A 264 -21.99 24.17 -7.04
N ASN A 265 -23.26 23.98 -6.70
CA ASN A 265 -24.48 24.60 -7.23
C ASN A 265 -24.51 24.99 -8.74
N ARG A 266 -25.00 24.08 -9.59
CA ARG A 266 -25.52 24.40 -10.94
C ARG A 266 -26.80 25.25 -10.95
N HIS A 267 -27.33 25.69 -9.81
CA HIS A 267 -28.60 26.41 -9.71
C HIS A 267 -28.54 27.94 -9.89
N ARG A 268 -27.35 28.56 -10.02
CA ARG A 268 -27.22 30.00 -10.27
C ARG A 268 -26.45 30.29 -11.56
N THR A 269 -27.14 30.24 -12.70
CA THR A 269 -27.03 31.16 -13.88
C THR A 269 -27.66 30.53 -15.13
N ARG A 270 -29.00 30.48 -15.15
CA ARG A 270 -29.69 30.99 -16.35
C ARG A 270 -29.52 32.50 -16.27
N LEU A 271 -28.57 33.08 -16.99
CA LEU A 271 -28.60 34.48 -17.46
C LEU A 271 -27.38 34.74 -18.36
N ASN A 272 -27.69 35.17 -19.58
CA ASN A 272 -26.83 35.80 -20.59
C ASN A 272 -25.67 34.98 -21.20
N LYS A 273 -26.02 34.11 -22.16
CA LYS A 273 -25.16 33.81 -23.30
C LYS A 273 -25.01 35.07 -24.17
N LYS A 274 -24.00 35.89 -23.90
CA LYS A 274 -23.44 36.75 -24.97
C LYS A 274 -22.79 35.82 -26.01
N LYS A 275 -23.27 35.90 -27.25
CA LYS A 275 -22.67 35.23 -28.42
C LYS A 275 -21.21 35.71 -28.55
N LYS A 276 -20.25 34.94 -28.04
CA LYS A 276 -18.86 35.03 -28.51
C LYS A 276 -18.80 34.39 -29.89
N THR A 277 -18.33 35.16 -30.87
CA THR A 277 -18.06 34.71 -32.23
C THR A 277 -17.10 33.51 -32.18
N LYS A 278 -17.59 32.34 -32.60
CA LYS A 278 -16.75 31.16 -32.82
C LYS A 278 -15.97 31.40 -34.12
N ILE A 279 -14.72 31.82 -34.03
CA ILE A 279 -13.77 31.49 -35.10
C ILE A 279 -13.66 29.96 -35.06
N SER A 280 -14.06 29.30 -36.14
CA SER A 280 -14.17 27.84 -36.14
C SER A 280 -12.78 27.23 -35.94
N LEU A 281 -12.71 26.19 -35.11
CA LEU A 281 -11.50 25.39 -34.88
C LEU A 281 -10.88 24.92 -36.20
N PHE A 282 -11.72 24.77 -37.23
CA PHE A 282 -11.32 24.48 -38.60
C PHE A 282 -10.36 25.53 -39.18
N PHE A 283 -10.57 26.82 -38.91
CA PHE A 283 -9.70 27.89 -39.43
C PHE A 283 -8.32 27.88 -38.75
N GLN A 284 -8.27 27.54 -37.46
CA GLN A 284 -7.00 27.41 -36.73
C GLN A 284 -6.21 26.17 -37.18
N VAL A 285 -6.88 25.04 -37.37
CA VAL A 285 -6.26 23.81 -37.90
C VAL A 285 -5.81 24.00 -39.35
N PHE A 286 -6.61 24.70 -40.17
CA PHE A 286 -6.26 25.04 -41.54
C PHE A 286 -5.00 25.93 -41.61
N LEU A 287 -4.94 26.98 -40.78
CA LEU A 287 -3.76 27.84 -40.71
C LEU A 287 -2.51 27.08 -40.26
N LEU A 288 -2.64 26.19 -39.27
CA LEU A 288 -1.54 25.37 -38.77
C LEU A 288 -1.05 24.36 -39.84
N SER A 289 -1.96 23.78 -40.61
CA SER A 289 -1.63 22.86 -41.70
C SER A 289 -0.88 23.55 -42.85
N ILE A 290 -1.27 24.79 -43.20
CA ILE A 290 -0.54 25.60 -44.18
C ILE A 290 0.87 25.92 -43.69
N LEU A 291 1.02 26.24 -42.40
CA LEU A 291 2.30 26.57 -41.79
C LEU A 291 3.24 25.35 -41.75
N LEU A 292 2.70 24.16 -41.45
CA LEU A 292 3.45 22.89 -41.47
C LEU A 292 3.87 22.48 -42.89
N ILE A 293 2.99 22.65 -43.89
CA ILE A 293 3.31 22.38 -45.29
C ILE A 293 4.37 23.36 -45.79
N GLY A 294 4.25 24.65 -45.45
CA GLY A 294 5.25 25.67 -45.76
C GLY A 294 6.61 25.36 -45.14
N PHE A 295 6.64 24.95 -43.86
CA PHE A 295 7.86 24.58 -43.17
C PHE A 295 8.49 23.29 -43.73
N GLY A 296 7.67 22.29 -44.03
CA GLY A 296 8.09 21.05 -44.69
C GLY A 296 8.66 21.29 -46.09
N SER A 297 8.05 22.19 -46.87
CA SER A 297 8.56 22.60 -48.18
C SER A 297 9.87 23.37 -48.07
N LEU A 298 10.03 24.21 -47.04
CA LEU A 298 11.28 24.92 -46.77
C LEU A 298 12.41 23.94 -46.41
N LEU A 299 12.12 22.94 -45.57
CA LEU A 299 13.06 21.88 -45.23
C LEU A 299 13.42 21.02 -46.45
N PHE A 300 12.45 20.72 -47.32
CA PHE A 300 12.69 19.94 -48.53
C PHE A 300 13.60 20.68 -49.53
N LEU A 301 13.37 21.97 -49.74
CA LEU A 301 14.19 22.80 -50.62
C LEU A 301 15.61 23.00 -50.06
N ASN A 302 15.76 23.07 -48.74
CA ASN A 302 17.06 23.27 -48.10
C ASN A 302 17.88 21.97 -47.97
N THR A 303 17.24 20.79 -48.04
CA THR A 303 17.91 19.49 -47.87
C THR A 303 18.19 18.77 -49.19
N TYR A 304 17.40 19.03 -50.25
CA TYR A 304 17.49 18.29 -51.52
C TYR A 304 17.88 19.13 -52.75
N GLY A 305 18.30 20.39 -52.55
CA GLY A 305 18.82 21.25 -53.63
C GLY A 305 20.06 20.71 -54.36
N THR A 306 20.69 19.65 -53.86
CA THR A 306 21.89 19.05 -54.44
C THR A 306 21.86 17.52 -54.32
N SER A 307 21.03 16.82 -55.10
CA SER A 307 21.15 15.33 -55.24
C SER A 307 20.31 14.72 -56.37
N ALA A 308 19.39 15.47 -56.99
CA ALA A 308 18.50 14.91 -58.03
C ALA A 308 19.25 14.35 -59.28
N ALA A 309 20.53 14.69 -59.47
CA ALA A 309 21.36 14.17 -60.56
C ALA A 309 21.99 12.79 -60.28
N GLU A 310 22.05 12.33 -59.03
CA GLU A 310 22.78 11.10 -58.66
C GLU A 310 21.89 9.84 -58.57
N LEU A 311 20.59 9.99 -58.37
CA LEU A 311 19.66 8.87 -58.16
C LEU A 311 19.19 8.17 -59.45
N LEU A 312 19.37 8.80 -60.62
CA LEU A 312 18.95 8.24 -61.90
C LEU A 312 19.95 7.24 -62.52
N ASN A 313 21.19 7.17 -61.99
CA ASN A 313 22.25 6.33 -62.55
C ASN A 313 22.49 5.00 -61.80
N ARG A 314 21.65 4.60 -60.83
CA ARG A 314 21.85 3.37 -60.04
C ARG A 314 20.77 2.29 -60.18
N PHE A 315 19.88 2.40 -61.17
CA PHE A 315 18.82 1.41 -61.43
C PHE A 315 18.83 0.88 -62.87
N LYS A 316 20.01 0.66 -63.44
CA LYS A 316 20.22 -0.25 -64.57
C LYS A 316 21.31 -1.23 -64.17
N ASP A 317 21.10 -2.49 -64.51
CA ASP A 317 21.91 -3.68 -64.22
C ASP A 317 21.57 -4.25 -62.82
N GLU A 318 21.12 -5.50 -62.63
CA GLU A 318 21.19 -6.70 -63.45
C GLU A 318 20.20 -7.74 -62.86
N VAL A 319 19.52 -8.51 -63.71
CA VAL A 319 18.72 -9.71 -63.39
C VAL A 319 19.30 -10.85 -64.22
N VAL A 320 19.44 -12.05 -63.64
CA VAL A 320 19.59 -13.43 -64.23
C VAL A 320 20.38 -14.26 -63.19
N ALA A 321 20.26 -15.58 -62.98
CA ALA A 321 19.26 -16.65 -63.13
C ALA A 321 19.90 -17.95 -62.53
N THR A 322 19.05 -18.93 -62.19
CA THR A 322 19.27 -20.42 -62.21
C THR A 322 20.27 -21.15 -61.28
N ASP A 323 19.68 -22.14 -60.57
CA ASP A 323 19.98 -23.59 -60.48
C ASP A 323 21.21 -24.22 -59.80
N ASP A 324 20.85 -25.26 -59.02
CA ASP A 324 21.39 -26.62 -58.87
C ASP A 324 22.67 -26.99 -58.07
N LYS A 325 22.44 -27.97 -57.19
CA LYS A 325 23.18 -29.23 -56.92
C LYS A 325 24.31 -29.36 -55.87
N ASP A 326 23.98 -30.25 -54.93
CA ASP A 326 24.65 -31.51 -54.55
C ASP A 326 25.62 -31.63 -53.36
N PHE A 327 25.38 -32.76 -52.66
CA PHE A 327 26.28 -33.68 -51.94
C PHE A 327 26.66 -33.40 -50.47
N ALA A 328 26.00 -34.04 -49.49
CA ALA A 328 26.28 -35.37 -48.86
C ALA A 328 27.29 -35.27 -47.69
N SER A 329 27.18 -35.98 -46.55
CA SER A 329 26.76 -37.37 -46.35
C SER A 329 26.61 -37.74 -44.85
N ARG A 330 25.75 -38.76 -44.61
CA ARG A 330 25.85 -39.93 -43.68
C ARG A 330 25.87 -39.70 -42.14
N SER A 331 25.26 -40.55 -41.29
CA SER A 331 24.61 -41.87 -41.46
C SER A 331 23.87 -42.29 -40.17
N GLU A 332 22.69 -42.91 -40.36
CA GLU A 332 22.11 -44.14 -39.74
C GLU A 332 22.37 -44.49 -38.25
N THR A 333 21.36 -44.89 -37.46
CA THR A 333 20.75 -46.23 -37.57
C THR A 333 19.44 -46.36 -36.78
N VAL A 334 18.59 -47.25 -37.29
CA VAL A 334 17.31 -47.76 -36.75
C VAL A 334 17.59 -49.02 -35.92
N ASN A 335 16.92 -49.22 -34.79
CA ASN A 335 16.25 -50.52 -34.57
C ASN A 335 15.15 -50.52 -33.51
N SER A 336 14.16 -51.35 -33.83
CA SER A 336 12.93 -51.71 -33.13
C SER A 336 13.15 -52.63 -31.93
N SER A 337 12.22 -52.60 -30.97
CA SER A 337 11.68 -53.83 -30.36
C SER A 337 10.39 -53.57 -29.56
N GLN A 338 9.44 -54.49 -29.74
CA GLN A 338 8.18 -54.65 -29.02
C GLN A 338 8.38 -55.42 -27.70
N ASN A 339 7.27 -55.63 -26.99
CA ASN A 339 7.03 -56.48 -25.80
C ASN A 339 7.35 -55.79 -24.45
N GLU A 340 6.59 -55.94 -23.37
CA GLU A 340 5.48 -56.83 -23.03
C GLU A 340 4.75 -56.22 -21.81
N ALA A 341 3.46 -56.50 -21.67
CA ALA A 341 2.72 -56.20 -20.46
C ALA A 341 3.19 -57.12 -19.32
N VAL A 342 3.77 -56.54 -18.27
CA VAL A 342 4.13 -57.25 -17.04
C VAL A 342 3.27 -56.70 -15.91
N VAL A 343 2.43 -57.57 -15.35
CA VAL A 343 1.74 -57.38 -14.07
C VAL A 343 2.82 -57.28 -12.98
N PRO A 344 2.94 -56.19 -12.22
CA PRO A 344 3.93 -56.16 -11.16
C PRO A 344 3.38 -56.88 -9.94
N GLU A 345 4.05 -57.98 -9.57
CA GLU A 345 4.14 -58.45 -8.20
C GLU A 345 4.48 -57.28 -7.27
N SER A 346 3.89 -57.29 -6.07
CA SER A 346 4.03 -56.27 -5.03
C SER A 346 5.49 -56.01 -4.69
N LYS A 347 6.10 -55.03 -5.38
CA LYS A 347 7.45 -54.55 -5.12
C LYS A 347 7.38 -53.51 -4.02
N VAL A 348 7.87 -53.87 -2.84
CA VAL A 348 8.14 -52.93 -1.76
C VAL A 348 9.43 -52.19 -2.11
N GLU A 349 9.34 -50.89 -2.34
CA GLU A 349 10.47 -50.01 -2.62
C GLU A 349 10.76 -49.14 -1.38
N HIS A 350 11.95 -49.25 -0.80
CA HIS A 350 12.34 -48.42 0.36
C HIS A 350 12.73 -47.02 -0.12
N VAL A 351 11.90 -46.03 0.16
CA VAL A 351 12.05 -44.64 -0.32
C VAL A 351 12.93 -43.82 0.63
N ASN A 352 12.69 -43.91 1.94
CA ASN A 352 13.40 -43.20 3.01
C ASN A 352 13.66 -41.69 2.75
N GLN A 353 12.65 -40.97 2.27
CA GLN A 353 12.75 -39.53 1.98
C GLN A 353 11.60 -38.73 2.61
N PRO A 354 11.83 -37.45 2.97
CA PRO A 354 10.75 -36.56 3.36
C PRO A 354 9.84 -36.27 2.16
N GLY A 355 8.55 -36.18 2.43
CA GLY A 355 7.51 -35.82 1.47
C GLY A 355 6.48 -34.87 2.06
N PHE A 356 5.56 -34.42 1.21
CA PHE A 356 4.49 -33.50 1.58
C PHE A 356 3.14 -33.98 1.05
N VAL A 357 2.10 -33.85 1.89
CA VAL A 357 0.72 -34.14 1.49
C VAL A 357 0.21 -33.09 0.48
N ARG A 358 -0.45 -33.56 -0.60
CA ARG A 358 -0.90 -32.73 -1.73
C ARG A 358 -2.40 -32.46 -1.76
N GLU A 359 -3.18 -33.16 -0.95
CA GLU A 359 -4.65 -33.03 -0.90
C GLU A 359 -5.08 -32.29 0.37
N LYS A 360 -6.27 -31.67 0.36
CA LYS A 360 -6.78 -30.84 1.47
C LYS A 360 -6.81 -31.60 2.80
N ASN A 361 -7.36 -32.81 2.78
CA ASN A 361 -7.36 -33.77 3.88
C ASN A 361 -7.24 -35.17 3.29
N ILE A 362 -6.40 -36.02 3.88
CA ILE A 362 -6.28 -37.43 3.51
C ILE A 362 -6.40 -38.31 4.74
N GLU A 363 -7.08 -39.42 4.58
CA GLU A 363 -7.17 -40.44 5.63
C GLU A 363 -5.84 -41.20 5.70
N ALA A 364 -5.36 -41.38 6.92
CA ALA A 364 -4.24 -42.23 7.25
C ALA A 364 -4.74 -43.52 7.89
N PHE A 365 -4.24 -44.65 7.42
CA PHE A 365 -4.75 -45.97 7.76
C PHE A 365 -3.75 -46.74 8.63
N ARG A 366 -4.26 -47.56 9.56
CA ARG A 366 -3.43 -48.40 10.43
C ARG A 366 -2.65 -49.47 9.65
N THR A 367 -3.26 -49.95 8.57
CA THR A 367 -2.84 -51.12 7.80
C THR A 367 -2.95 -50.83 6.30
N GLU A 368 -2.21 -51.59 5.49
CA GLU A 368 -2.13 -51.41 4.02
C GLU A 368 -3.50 -51.62 3.32
N ASP A 369 -4.38 -52.43 3.91
CA ASP A 369 -5.73 -52.72 3.41
C ASP A 369 -6.70 -51.52 3.46
N MET A 370 -6.29 -50.42 4.11
CA MET A 370 -7.03 -49.16 4.20
C MET A 370 -8.45 -49.28 4.76
N VAL A 371 -8.65 -50.20 5.72
CA VAL A 371 -9.96 -50.45 6.34
C VAL A 371 -10.19 -49.55 7.57
N GLU A 372 -9.17 -49.39 8.41
CA GLU A 372 -9.27 -48.61 9.66
C GLU A 372 -8.54 -47.27 9.52
N VAL A 373 -9.30 -46.17 9.49
CA VAL A 373 -8.79 -44.81 9.53
C VAL A 373 -8.36 -44.49 10.96
N VAL A 374 -7.08 -44.15 11.15
CA VAL A 374 -6.50 -43.81 12.46
C VAL A 374 -6.21 -42.33 12.61
N ASP A 375 -5.99 -41.61 11.50
CA ASP A 375 -5.73 -40.17 11.53
C ASP A 375 -6.13 -39.50 10.21
N THR A 376 -6.13 -38.17 10.18
CA THR A 376 -6.36 -37.36 8.98
C THR A 376 -5.24 -36.34 8.81
N LEU A 377 -4.45 -36.49 7.74
CA LEU A 377 -3.37 -35.58 7.39
C LEU A 377 -3.87 -34.44 6.50
N LYS A 378 -3.32 -33.25 6.71
CA LYS A 378 -3.72 -32.02 6.02
C LYS A 378 -2.75 -31.67 4.90
N PHE A 379 -3.22 -30.84 3.97
CA PHE A 379 -2.37 -30.30 2.91
C PHE A 379 -1.08 -29.68 3.46
N ALA A 380 0.05 -30.02 2.82
CA ALA A 380 1.40 -29.61 3.19
C ALA A 380 1.94 -30.17 4.52
N ASP A 381 1.26 -31.11 5.17
CA ASP A 381 1.86 -31.86 6.28
C ASP A 381 3.11 -32.59 5.79
N ARG A 382 4.18 -32.49 6.57
CA ARG A 382 5.47 -33.11 6.27
C ARG A 382 5.45 -34.54 6.79
N VAL A 383 5.71 -35.49 5.91
CA VAL A 383 5.73 -36.93 6.22
C VAL A 383 7.08 -37.52 5.87
N PHE A 384 7.52 -38.54 6.61
CA PHE A 384 8.70 -39.31 6.22
C PHE A 384 8.24 -40.60 5.55
N ILE A 385 8.53 -40.75 4.26
CA ILE A 385 8.12 -41.91 3.46
C ILE A 385 9.18 -42.99 3.65
N GLU A 386 8.83 -44.07 4.32
CA GLU A 386 9.73 -45.21 4.57
C GLU A 386 9.74 -46.15 3.36
N GLU A 387 8.55 -46.57 2.93
CA GLU A 387 8.34 -47.60 1.91
C GLU A 387 7.20 -47.19 0.96
N ARG A 388 7.34 -47.59 -0.30
CA ARG A 388 6.29 -47.57 -1.30
C ARG A 388 5.92 -49.01 -1.61
N ILE A 389 4.65 -49.33 -1.43
CA ILE A 389 4.06 -50.64 -1.74
C ILE A 389 3.00 -50.39 -2.80
N ASN A 390 3.32 -50.67 -4.07
CA ASN A 390 2.45 -50.35 -5.22
C ASN A 390 2.07 -48.85 -5.30
N ASP A 391 0.79 -48.52 -5.07
CA ASP A 391 0.24 -47.16 -5.00
C ASP A 391 -0.02 -46.70 -3.55
N THR A 392 0.59 -47.34 -2.56
CA THR A 392 0.48 -46.98 -1.14
C THR A 392 1.86 -46.59 -0.59
N PHE A 393 1.91 -45.53 0.21
CA PHE A 393 3.11 -45.15 0.97
C PHE A 393 2.92 -45.49 2.44
N LYS A 394 3.96 -46.08 3.03
CA LYS A 394 4.12 -46.19 4.47
C LYS A 394 4.87 -44.97 4.97
N VAL A 395 4.20 -44.19 5.82
CA VAL A 395 4.70 -42.90 6.29
C VAL A 395 4.81 -42.86 7.81
N ARG A 396 5.89 -42.26 8.31
CA ARG A 396 6.09 -42.05 9.75
C ARG A 396 5.59 -40.66 10.15
N LEU A 397 4.81 -40.62 11.23
CA LEU A 397 4.27 -39.41 11.88
C LEU A 397 4.69 -39.44 13.34
N ASP A 398 5.55 -38.52 13.78
CA ASP A 398 6.06 -38.38 15.15
C ASP A 398 6.47 -39.70 15.85
N ASN A 399 5.52 -40.48 16.39
CA ASN A 399 5.74 -41.77 17.08
C ASN A 399 5.05 -43.00 16.44
N ASP A 400 4.25 -42.84 15.38
CA ASP A 400 3.49 -43.92 14.74
C ASP A 400 3.80 -44.05 13.24
N THR A 401 3.57 -45.25 12.69
CA THR A 401 3.69 -45.52 11.25
C THR A 401 2.31 -45.83 10.68
N VAL A 402 1.92 -45.11 9.64
CA VAL A 402 0.60 -45.21 9.00
C VAL A 402 0.72 -45.36 7.48
N TYR A 403 -0.34 -45.82 6.82
CA TYR A 403 -0.41 -46.00 5.38
C TYR A 403 -1.28 -44.93 4.73
N VAL A 404 -0.83 -44.40 3.58
CA VAL A 404 -1.54 -43.37 2.80
C VAL A 404 -1.47 -43.66 1.31
N LYS A 405 -2.47 -43.25 0.53
CA LYS A 405 -2.46 -43.42 -0.93
C LYS A 405 -1.35 -42.58 -1.59
N GLY A 406 -0.62 -43.20 -2.50
CA GLY A 406 0.59 -42.69 -3.14
C GLY A 406 0.37 -41.40 -3.91
N GLY A 407 -0.72 -41.34 -4.70
CA GLY A 407 -1.12 -40.13 -5.44
C GLY A 407 -1.39 -38.88 -4.58
N ASN A 408 -1.42 -39.02 -3.25
CA ASN A 408 -1.71 -37.93 -2.32
C ASN A 408 -0.45 -37.35 -1.65
N VAL A 409 0.73 -37.94 -1.85
CA VAL A 409 1.99 -37.47 -1.23
C VAL A 409 3.03 -37.25 -2.32
N LYS A 410 3.72 -36.10 -2.28
CA LYS A 410 4.88 -35.82 -3.13
C LYS A 410 6.14 -36.28 -2.40
N VAL A 411 6.91 -37.19 -3.00
CA VAL A 411 8.27 -37.55 -2.54
C VAL A 411 9.21 -36.40 -2.88
N GLY A 412 9.91 -35.84 -1.89
CA GLY A 412 10.80 -34.69 -2.06
C GLY A 412 10.08 -33.35 -2.26
N GLY A 413 10.69 -32.28 -1.76
CA GLY A 413 10.31 -30.89 -2.05
C GLY A 413 11.18 -30.33 -3.16
N ASN A 414 10.63 -29.45 -4.02
CA ASN A 414 11.51 -28.62 -4.84
C ASN A 414 12.45 -27.91 -3.87
N ASN A 415 13.75 -27.95 -4.14
CA ASN A 415 14.74 -27.18 -3.41
C ASN A 415 14.89 -25.87 -4.21
N PRO A 416 14.05 -24.84 -4.01
CA PRO A 416 14.32 -23.57 -4.66
C PRO A 416 15.69 -23.14 -4.15
N SER A 417 16.62 -22.91 -5.06
CA SER A 417 17.98 -22.46 -4.79
C SER A 417 18.05 -21.12 -4.03
N THR A 418 16.89 -20.54 -3.73
CA THR A 418 16.65 -19.39 -2.86
C THR A 418 15.44 -19.68 -1.96
N MET A 419 15.64 -19.75 -0.65
CA MET A 419 14.53 -19.81 0.30
C MET A 419 13.70 -18.53 0.20
N ALA A 420 12.39 -18.66 0.07
CA ALA A 420 11.51 -17.50 -0.06
C ALA A 420 11.50 -16.65 1.21
N LYS A 421 11.45 -15.33 1.04
CA LYS A 421 11.32 -14.35 2.11
C LYS A 421 9.89 -13.81 2.12
N ALA A 422 9.45 -13.32 3.28
CA ALA A 422 8.15 -12.66 3.39
C ALA A 422 7.99 -11.46 2.44
N GLU A 423 9.11 -10.84 2.07
CA GLU A 423 9.21 -9.72 1.11
C GLU A 423 8.76 -10.09 -0.30
N ASP A 424 8.99 -11.34 -0.71
CA ASP A 424 8.67 -11.82 -2.06
C ASP A 424 7.16 -11.83 -2.31
N PHE A 425 6.34 -11.80 -1.24
CA PHE A 425 4.89 -11.85 -1.30
C PHE A 425 4.19 -10.51 -1.07
N ILE A 426 4.94 -9.42 -0.81
CA ILE A 426 4.39 -8.05 -0.69
C ILE A 426 3.49 -7.68 -1.89
N PRO A 427 3.82 -8.01 -3.16
CA PRO A 427 3.02 -7.60 -4.31
C PRO A 427 1.57 -8.16 -4.33
N VAL A 428 1.32 -9.28 -3.65
CA VAL A 428 -0.02 -9.90 -3.55
C VAL A 428 -0.79 -9.49 -2.30
N TYR A 429 -0.14 -8.86 -1.33
CA TYR A 429 -0.81 -8.39 -0.11
C TYR A 429 -1.77 -7.22 -0.38
N PRO A 430 -2.86 -7.09 0.41
CA PRO A 430 -3.70 -5.89 0.40
C PRO A 430 -2.88 -4.64 0.70
N LYS A 431 -3.30 -3.47 0.21
CA LYS A 431 -2.60 -2.19 0.47
C LYS A 431 -2.42 -1.87 1.95
N SER A 432 -3.37 -2.29 2.80
CA SER A 432 -3.30 -2.15 4.25
C SER A 432 -2.13 -2.91 4.86
N VAL A 433 -1.85 -4.11 4.35
CA VAL A 433 -0.79 -5.00 4.86
C VAL A 433 0.55 -4.70 4.20
N GLU A 434 0.56 -4.24 2.95
CA GLU A 434 1.76 -3.94 2.17
C GLU A 434 2.75 -3.03 2.91
N ALA A 435 2.26 -1.96 3.54
CA ALA A 435 3.11 -0.99 4.25
C ALA A 435 3.53 -1.42 5.66
N ALA A 436 2.87 -2.42 6.24
CA ALA A 436 3.02 -2.80 7.65
C ALA A 436 3.28 -4.31 7.85
N TYR A 437 3.58 -5.07 6.80
CA TYR A 437 3.72 -6.54 6.89
C TYR A 437 4.76 -6.97 7.93
N GLN A 438 5.90 -6.27 8.02
CA GLN A 438 6.94 -6.56 9.02
C GLN A 438 6.40 -6.40 10.44
N TYR A 439 5.63 -5.33 10.68
CA TYR A 439 5.01 -5.07 11.97
C TYR A 439 4.08 -6.22 12.38
N TYR A 440 3.22 -6.71 11.48
CA TYR A 440 2.35 -7.85 11.81
C TYR A 440 3.13 -9.14 12.10
N LEU A 441 4.23 -9.39 11.37
CA LEU A 441 5.06 -10.57 11.61
C LEU A 441 5.77 -10.55 12.97
N THR A 442 6.05 -9.37 13.55
CA THR A 442 6.69 -9.27 14.89
C THR A 442 5.85 -9.86 16.02
N PHE A 443 4.55 -10.05 15.80
CA PHE A 443 3.62 -10.62 16.77
C PHE A 443 3.42 -12.13 16.62
N LEU A 444 4.05 -12.77 15.63
CA LEU A 444 4.12 -14.23 15.59
C LEU A 444 4.91 -14.74 16.80
N ASN A 445 4.36 -15.73 17.50
CA ASN A 445 4.81 -16.21 18.80
C ASN A 445 4.68 -15.21 19.98
N ALA A 446 3.97 -14.09 19.82
CA ALA A 446 3.65 -13.20 20.93
C ALA A 446 2.41 -13.68 21.72
N LYS A 447 2.33 -13.32 23.00
CA LYS A 447 1.16 -13.55 23.85
C LYS A 447 0.01 -12.62 23.50
N GLU A 448 -1.22 -13.09 23.72
CA GLU A 448 -2.50 -12.39 23.48
C GLU A 448 -2.48 -10.93 23.96
N GLU A 449 -2.06 -10.68 25.21
CA GLU A 449 -2.02 -9.35 25.81
C GLU A 449 -1.14 -8.37 25.02
N LYS A 450 0.08 -8.80 24.66
CA LYS A 450 1.03 -7.98 23.89
C LYS A 450 0.47 -7.61 22.52
N ILE A 451 -0.26 -8.53 21.89
CA ILE A 451 -0.90 -8.31 20.59
C ILE A 451 -2.02 -7.27 20.74
N LYS A 452 -2.89 -7.41 21.75
CA LYS A 452 -4.00 -6.49 22.02
C LYS A 452 -3.54 -5.08 22.39
N ASP A 453 -2.53 -4.97 23.24
CA ASP A 453 -1.95 -3.69 23.68
C ASP A 453 -1.33 -2.94 22.51
N SER A 454 -0.56 -3.66 21.69
CA SER A 454 0.12 -3.06 20.53
C SER A 454 -0.85 -2.67 19.43
N LEU A 455 -1.94 -3.44 19.25
CA LEU A 455 -2.98 -3.23 18.26
C LEU A 455 -4.19 -2.44 18.80
N LYS A 456 -4.04 -1.77 19.96
CA LYS A 456 -4.99 -0.80 20.55
C LYS A 456 -6.44 -1.29 20.67
N ASN A 457 -6.68 -2.56 21.03
CA ASN A 457 -8.01 -3.14 21.24
C ASN A 457 -8.96 -3.12 20.01
N LEU A 458 -8.45 -2.99 18.78
CA LEU A 458 -9.25 -3.06 17.55
C LEU A 458 -9.49 -4.50 17.05
N THR A 459 -9.29 -5.48 17.94
CA THR A 459 -9.46 -6.90 17.64
C THR A 459 -10.85 -7.38 18.02
N ASN A 460 -11.62 -7.88 17.05
CA ASN A 460 -12.79 -8.70 17.38
C ASN A 460 -12.31 -10.11 17.74
N GLU A 461 -12.76 -10.64 18.86
CA GLU A 461 -12.45 -12.00 19.29
C GLU A 461 -13.45 -12.98 18.70
N ALA A 462 -12.95 -14.06 18.10
CA ALA A 462 -13.76 -15.22 17.74
C ALA A 462 -13.19 -16.45 18.46
N VAL A 463 -13.97 -17.03 19.37
CA VAL A 463 -13.60 -18.28 20.03
C VAL A 463 -14.03 -19.42 19.13
N LEU A 464 -13.09 -20.28 18.74
CA LEU A 464 -13.36 -21.49 17.97
C LEU A 464 -13.81 -22.61 18.91
N ASN A 465 -14.63 -23.54 18.41
CA ASN A 465 -15.24 -24.63 19.19
C ASN A 465 -14.24 -25.56 19.92
N ASN A 466 -12.95 -25.46 19.64
CA ASN A 466 -11.87 -26.25 20.22
C ASN A 466 -11.07 -25.51 21.32
N GLY A 467 -11.57 -24.37 21.82
CA GLY A 467 -10.90 -23.56 22.84
C GLY A 467 -9.76 -22.69 22.32
N LYS A 468 -9.44 -22.75 21.01
CA LYS A 468 -8.51 -21.81 20.37
C LYS A 468 -9.21 -20.48 20.11
N LYS A 469 -8.45 -19.39 20.16
CA LYS A 469 -8.94 -18.04 19.94
C LYS A 469 -8.35 -17.44 18.69
N ASP A 470 -9.19 -16.80 17.89
CA ASP A 470 -8.77 -15.96 16.78
C ASP A 470 -8.92 -14.49 17.16
N LEU A 471 -7.84 -13.72 17.02
CA LEU A 471 -7.87 -12.26 17.10
C LEU A 471 -8.02 -11.71 15.69
N VAL A 472 -9.22 -11.24 15.35
CA VAL A 472 -9.53 -10.68 14.03
C VAL A 472 -9.28 -9.18 14.06
N TYR A 473 -8.26 -8.75 13.33
CA TYR A 473 -7.97 -7.33 13.13
C TYR A 473 -8.70 -6.84 11.87
N GLY A 474 -9.93 -6.37 12.09
CA GLY A 474 -10.90 -6.10 11.03
C GLY A 474 -10.53 -4.98 10.06
N TYR A 475 -9.62 -4.07 10.43
CA TYR A 475 -9.22 -2.96 9.57
C TYR A 475 -8.24 -3.36 8.46
N ASP A 476 -7.36 -4.34 8.72
CA ASP A 476 -6.25 -4.65 7.80
C ASP A 476 -6.35 -6.03 7.14
N ASN A 477 -7.45 -6.76 7.36
CA ASN A 477 -7.66 -8.13 6.85
C ASN A 477 -6.65 -9.13 7.43
N VAL A 478 -6.25 -8.94 8.69
CA VAL A 478 -5.24 -9.76 9.36
C VAL A 478 -5.90 -10.52 10.53
N VAL A 479 -5.61 -11.81 10.67
CA VAL A 479 -6.13 -12.65 11.75
C VAL A 479 -4.99 -13.39 12.42
N TYR A 480 -4.83 -13.22 13.73
CA TYR A 480 -3.91 -14.04 14.52
C TYR A 480 -4.64 -15.25 15.09
N HIS A 481 -4.05 -16.42 14.91
CA HIS A 481 -4.56 -17.68 15.46
C HIS A 481 -3.75 -18.05 16.69
N LEU A 482 -4.40 -18.03 17.85
CA LEU A 482 -3.77 -18.35 19.13
C LEU A 482 -3.86 -19.85 19.44
N ASN A 483 -2.80 -20.39 20.04
CA ASN A 483 -2.84 -21.71 20.66
C ASN A 483 -3.64 -21.67 21.99
N THR A 484 -3.80 -22.82 22.64
CA THR A 484 -4.52 -22.93 23.92
C THR A 484 -3.83 -22.20 25.08
N GLU A 485 -2.57 -21.81 24.93
CA GLU A 485 -1.79 -21.02 25.90
C GLU A 485 -1.88 -19.50 25.62
N GLY A 486 -2.70 -19.09 24.64
CA GLY A 486 -2.86 -17.68 24.27
C GLY A 486 -1.68 -17.08 23.50
N THR A 487 -0.83 -17.90 22.88
CA THR A 487 0.31 -17.47 22.07
C THR A 487 -0.03 -17.59 20.58
N SER A 488 0.31 -16.58 19.78
CA SER A 488 0.05 -16.58 18.34
C SER A 488 0.89 -17.63 17.61
N GLU A 489 0.25 -18.71 17.15
CA GLU A 489 0.89 -19.78 16.38
C GLU A 489 1.04 -19.41 14.91
N SER A 490 0.07 -18.69 14.35
CA SER A 490 0.06 -18.33 12.93
C SER A 490 -0.74 -17.07 12.65
N LEU A 491 -0.47 -16.47 11.50
CA LEU A 491 -1.08 -15.24 11.02
C LEU A 491 -1.73 -15.49 9.66
N THR A 492 -2.99 -15.12 9.50
CA THR A 492 -3.67 -15.18 8.20
C THR A 492 -3.91 -13.77 7.67
N VAL A 493 -3.42 -13.51 6.46
CA VAL A 493 -3.76 -12.31 5.68
C VAL A 493 -4.85 -12.68 4.70
N LYS A 494 -5.98 -11.97 4.74
CA LYS A 494 -7.15 -12.15 3.86
C LYS A 494 -7.17 -11.09 2.76
N ASN A 495 -8.01 -11.31 1.73
CA ASN A 495 -8.23 -10.39 0.62
C ASN A 495 -6.98 -10.13 -0.22
N LEU A 496 -6.18 -11.16 -0.51
CA LEU A 496 -5.05 -11.05 -1.43
C LEU A 496 -5.49 -10.49 -2.81
N LYS A 497 -4.61 -9.68 -3.41
CA LYS A 497 -4.86 -9.02 -4.70
C LYS A 497 -4.95 -10.07 -5.82
N PRO A 498 -5.99 -10.05 -6.68
CA PRO A 498 -6.23 -11.09 -7.70
C PRO A 498 -5.34 -10.99 -8.96
N ASP A 499 -4.07 -10.62 -8.80
CA ASP A 499 -3.16 -10.32 -9.91
C ASP A 499 -2.47 -11.60 -10.44
N VAL A 500 -2.98 -12.13 -11.56
CA VAL A 500 -2.60 -13.44 -12.12
C VAL A 500 -1.10 -13.53 -12.45
N GLU A 501 -0.49 -12.45 -12.96
CA GLU A 501 0.93 -12.43 -13.32
C GLU A 501 1.85 -12.53 -12.09
N LYS A 502 1.43 -11.97 -10.96
CA LYS A 502 2.22 -12.04 -9.72
C LYS A 502 2.14 -13.43 -9.09
N TYR A 503 1.01 -14.11 -9.21
CA TYR A 503 0.88 -15.48 -8.72
C TYR A 503 1.68 -16.49 -9.52
N SER A 504 1.92 -16.28 -10.83
CA SER A 504 2.79 -17.16 -11.60
C SER A 504 4.23 -17.20 -11.07
N SER A 505 4.80 -16.04 -10.71
CA SER A 505 6.15 -15.96 -10.15
C SER A 505 6.22 -16.58 -8.75
N ILE A 506 5.19 -16.37 -7.93
CA ILE A 506 5.11 -16.94 -6.58
C ILE A 506 4.96 -18.48 -6.62
N LYS A 507 4.17 -19.00 -7.56
CA LYS A 507 3.98 -20.45 -7.74
C LYS A 507 5.28 -21.17 -8.12
N GLN A 508 6.23 -20.50 -8.77
CA GLN A 508 7.55 -21.09 -9.05
C GLN A 508 8.35 -21.35 -7.76
N LEU A 509 8.06 -20.62 -6.68
CA LEU A 509 8.67 -20.82 -5.36
C LEU A 509 7.97 -21.93 -4.55
N ALA A 510 6.86 -22.50 -5.03
CA ALA A 510 6.09 -23.48 -4.29
C ALA A 510 6.85 -24.80 -4.11
N THR A 511 6.98 -25.24 -2.86
CA THR A 511 7.52 -26.55 -2.49
C THR A 511 6.54 -27.65 -2.88
N VAL A 512 5.25 -27.42 -2.61
CA VAL A 512 4.14 -28.30 -2.99
C VAL A 512 2.92 -27.49 -3.43
N SER A 513 2.20 -28.03 -4.40
CA SER A 513 0.92 -27.49 -4.87
C SER A 513 -0.12 -28.60 -4.94
N SER A 514 -1.34 -28.24 -4.59
CA SER A 514 -2.55 -29.05 -4.78
C SER A 514 -2.78 -29.37 -6.26
N LYS A 515 -3.55 -30.42 -6.54
CA LYS A 515 -3.81 -30.87 -7.93
C LYS A 515 -4.53 -29.82 -8.76
N ASP A 516 -5.41 -29.03 -8.16
CA ASP A 516 -6.14 -27.93 -8.81
C ASP A 516 -5.32 -26.62 -8.92
N GLN A 517 -4.10 -26.61 -8.36
CA GLN A 517 -3.20 -25.45 -8.25
C GLN A 517 -3.81 -24.21 -7.57
N GLN A 518 -4.87 -24.38 -6.78
CA GLN A 518 -5.49 -23.28 -6.03
C GLN A 518 -4.87 -23.12 -4.64
N VAL A 519 -4.33 -24.19 -4.08
CA VAL A 519 -3.60 -24.17 -2.80
C VAL A 519 -2.15 -24.54 -3.03
N PHE A 520 -1.23 -23.73 -2.52
CA PHE A 520 0.20 -24.03 -2.61
C PHE A 520 0.94 -23.59 -1.35
N TYR A 521 1.99 -24.33 -1.04
CA TYR A 521 2.84 -24.12 0.12
C TYR A 521 4.24 -23.74 -0.32
N VAL A 522 4.76 -22.69 0.30
CA VAL A 522 6.10 -22.17 0.07
C VAL A 522 6.86 -22.23 1.38
N GLU A 523 7.98 -22.94 1.35
CA GLU A 523 8.89 -23.01 2.48
C GLU A 523 9.83 -21.79 2.45
N GLY A 524 9.83 -21.00 3.52
CA GLY A 524 10.72 -19.85 3.66
C GLY A 524 11.82 -20.06 4.71
N ALA A 525 12.72 -19.08 4.81
CA ALA A 525 13.85 -19.14 5.74
C ALA A 525 13.41 -19.01 7.22
N SER A 526 12.50 -18.09 7.51
CA SER A 526 12.01 -17.81 8.87
C SER A 526 10.54 -18.19 9.06
N TYR A 527 9.79 -18.26 7.96
CA TYR A 527 8.35 -18.49 7.97
C TYR A 527 7.96 -19.46 6.87
N ASP A 528 6.89 -20.21 7.12
CA ASP A 528 6.22 -21.04 6.13
C ASP A 528 4.93 -20.36 5.69
N PHE A 529 4.64 -20.45 4.39
CA PHE A 529 3.52 -19.75 3.75
C PHE A 529 2.59 -20.74 3.08
N LEU A 530 1.33 -20.74 3.47
CA LEU A 530 0.27 -21.51 2.85
C LEU A 530 -0.71 -20.56 2.16
N PHE A 531 -0.72 -20.58 0.84
CA PHE A 531 -1.63 -19.78 0.03
C PHE A 531 -2.87 -20.59 -0.35
N ASP A 532 -4.05 -19.99 -0.17
CA ASP A 532 -5.31 -20.47 -0.72
C ASP A 532 -5.90 -19.38 -1.64
N LEU A 533 -5.86 -19.62 -2.94
CA LEU A 533 -6.33 -18.68 -3.96
C LEU A 533 -7.86 -18.64 -4.05
N ASN A 534 -8.56 -19.71 -3.65
CA ASN A 534 -10.02 -19.73 -3.62
C ASN A 534 -10.54 -18.80 -2.53
N GLU A 535 -9.91 -18.86 -1.35
CA GLU A 535 -10.25 -18.00 -0.22
C GLU A 535 -9.55 -16.64 -0.25
N LYS A 536 -8.58 -16.47 -1.17
CA LYS A 536 -7.71 -15.29 -1.27
C LYS A 536 -7.00 -15.00 0.05
N THR A 537 -6.44 -16.04 0.65
CA THR A 537 -5.73 -15.96 1.93
C THR A 537 -4.31 -16.47 1.80
N VAL A 538 -3.45 -15.99 2.69
CA VAL A 538 -2.17 -16.63 3.00
C VAL A 538 -2.06 -16.77 4.50
N LYS A 539 -1.76 -17.99 4.94
CA LYS A 539 -1.45 -18.31 6.32
C LYS A 539 0.07 -18.42 6.47
N ILE A 540 0.60 -17.71 7.45
CA ILE A 540 2.02 -17.56 7.73
C ILE A 540 2.28 -18.20 9.10
N LYS A 541 3.21 -19.16 9.15
CA LYS A 541 3.62 -19.83 10.39
C LYS A 541 5.10 -19.58 10.64
N SER A 542 5.47 -19.29 11.88
CA SER A 542 6.88 -19.18 12.26
C SER A 542 7.51 -20.57 12.29
N LYS A 543 8.70 -20.73 11.69
CA LYS A 543 9.55 -21.87 12.01
C LYS A 543 10.09 -21.66 13.42
N LYS A 544 9.75 -22.53 14.38
CA LYS A 544 10.38 -22.48 15.70
C LYS A 544 11.89 -22.62 15.50
N GLN A 545 12.68 -21.65 15.96
CA GLN A 545 14.09 -21.93 16.19
C GLN A 545 14.14 -23.05 17.22
N ASN A 546 14.72 -24.20 16.85
CA ASN A 546 15.17 -25.19 17.81
C ASN A 546 16.29 -24.55 18.64
N THR A 547 15.93 -23.74 19.64
CA THR A 547 16.80 -23.47 20.79
C THR A 547 16.80 -24.72 21.65
N ASN A 548 17.52 -25.75 21.18
CA ASN A 548 18.12 -26.82 21.96
C ASN A 548 18.82 -27.79 20.99
N ARG A 549 20.07 -27.48 20.63
CA ARG A 549 21.13 -28.48 20.44
C ARG A 549 22.51 -27.79 20.29
N VAL A 550 23.30 -27.94 21.35
CA VAL A 550 24.78 -28.03 21.41
C VAL A 550 25.58 -26.75 21.16
N VAL A 551 25.99 -26.11 22.27
CA VAL A 551 27.42 -25.97 22.62
C VAL A 551 27.53 -26.27 24.13
N GLN A 552 27.96 -27.49 24.44
CA GLN A 552 28.86 -27.76 25.56
C GLN A 552 30.25 -27.87 24.96
#